data_AF-A0A952VM19-F1
#
_entry.id   AF-A0A952VM19-F1
#
_cell.length_a   1.000
_cell.length_b   1.000
_cell.length_c   1.000
_cell.angle_alpha   90.00
_cell.angle_beta   90.00
_cell.angle_gamma   90.00
#
_symmetry.space_group_name_H-M   'P 1'
#
loop_
_entity.id
_entity.type
_entity.pdbx_description
1 polymer ?
#
loop_
_entity_poly.entity_id
_entity_poly.type
_entity_poly.pdbx_seq_one_letter_code
_entity_poly.pdbx_strand_id
1 'polypeptide(L)'
;MRTRAFSLIELVVVVVILGVIGAIAVPRMSSFSANAKVHAAQANVNIVRSKIDEVIAIEGKPPTAIDATWFAGRKIPKNPFATASDPRQVQQVSGGASVTEPSIKTVEGRIAYWYNRDNGEFRARVPTRGSSAATLALYNLVNGTQLTSLSDTAKPVGSGGSIEIELGG
;
A
#
# COMPACT_ATOMS: atom_id res chain seq x y z
N MET A 1 44.98 26.24 -34.81
CA MET A 1 44.26 25.40 -33.83
C MET A 1 44.26 23.97 -34.36
N ARG A 2 44.80 23.00 -33.62
CA ARG A 2 45.03 21.63 -34.13
C ARG A 2 43.92 20.72 -33.61
N THR A 3 42.94 20.43 -34.46
CA THR A 3 41.85 19.48 -34.18
C THR A 3 42.41 18.06 -34.24
N ARG A 4 42.29 17.30 -33.14
CA ARG A 4 42.61 15.87 -33.13
C ARG A 4 41.44 15.13 -33.79
N ALA A 5 41.72 14.40 -34.86
CA ALA A 5 40.75 13.49 -35.47
C ALA A 5 40.77 12.16 -34.70
N PHE A 6 39.59 11.69 -34.27
CA PHE A 6 39.43 10.37 -33.65
C PHE A 6 39.68 9.26 -34.68
N SER A 7 40.29 8.16 -34.26
CA SER A 7 40.51 7.01 -35.12
C SER A 7 39.22 6.19 -35.29
N LEU A 8 39.01 5.61 -36.48
CA LEU A 8 37.90 4.71 -36.73
C LEU A 8 37.89 3.53 -35.74
N ILE A 9 39.07 3.05 -35.33
CA ILE A 9 39.17 1.95 -34.36
C ILE A 9 38.66 2.35 -32.96
N GLU A 10 38.84 3.61 -32.55
CA GLU A 10 38.35 4.09 -31.25
C GLU A 10 36.82 4.06 -31.23
N LEU A 11 36.18 4.51 -32.32
CA LEU A 11 34.73 4.47 -32.41
C LEU A 11 34.19 3.03 -32.43
N VAL A 12 34.84 2.14 -33.17
CA VAL A 12 34.45 0.72 -33.27
C VAL A 12 34.54 0.02 -31.92
N VAL A 13 35.62 0.22 -31.16
CA VAL A 13 35.75 -0.40 -29.83
C VAL A 13 34.68 0.12 -28.87
N VAL A 14 34.37 1.43 -28.91
CA VAL A 14 33.33 2.02 -28.04
C VAL A 14 31.96 1.43 -28.32
N VAL A 15 31.55 1.32 -29.59
CA VAL A 15 30.23 0.74 -29.92
C VAL A 15 30.15 -0.76 -29.61
N VAL A 16 31.26 -1.48 -29.71
CA VAL A 16 31.33 -2.90 -29.31
C VAL A 16 31.16 -3.05 -27.81
N ILE A 17 31.85 -2.24 -27.00
CA ILE A 17 31.71 -2.26 -25.53
C ILE A 17 30.27 -1.88 -25.13
N LEU A 18 29.71 -0.83 -25.74
CA LEU A 18 28.32 -0.44 -25.49
C LEU A 18 27.31 -1.53 -25.89
N GLY A 19 27.58 -2.27 -26.98
CA GLY A 19 26.76 -3.42 -27.40
C GLY A 19 26.79 -4.58 -26.39
N VAL A 20 27.98 -4.90 -25.86
CA VAL A 20 28.16 -5.96 -24.85
C VAL A 20 27.46 -5.60 -23.54
N ILE A 21 27.65 -4.36 -23.06
CA ILE A 21 27.01 -3.88 -21.83
C ILE A 21 25.49 -3.83 -22.01
N GLY A 22 25.01 -3.34 -23.16
CA GLY A 22 23.58 -3.27 -23.47
C GLY A 22 22.89 -4.64 -23.51
N ALA A 23 23.59 -5.69 -23.94
CA ALA A 23 23.04 -7.04 -23.98
C ALA A 23 22.89 -7.69 -22.58
N ILE A 24 23.77 -7.35 -21.63
CA ILE A 24 23.77 -7.94 -20.27
C ILE A 24 22.91 -7.11 -19.30
N ALA A 25 22.67 -5.83 -19.61
CA ALA A 25 21.90 -4.93 -18.77
C ALA A 25 20.40 -5.29 -18.79
N VAL A 26 19.97 -6.12 -17.83
CA VAL A 26 18.55 -6.30 -17.49
C VAL A 26 18.19 -5.35 -16.34
N PRO A 27 17.49 -4.23 -16.58
CA PRO A 27 17.05 -3.35 -15.50
C PRO A 27 15.97 -4.04 -14.66
N ARG A 28 16.28 -4.41 -13.41
CA ARG A 28 15.33 -4.97 -12.42
C ARG A 28 14.31 -3.94 -11.89
N MET A 29 13.94 -2.94 -12.69
CA MET A 29 13.19 -1.77 -12.23
C MET A 29 11.73 -2.10 -11.85
N SER A 30 11.17 -3.20 -12.38
CA SER A 30 9.79 -3.62 -12.14
C SER A 30 9.51 -3.98 -10.67
N SER A 31 10.37 -4.77 -10.03
CA SER A 31 10.15 -5.25 -8.65
C SER A 31 10.31 -4.15 -7.58
N PHE A 32 11.22 -3.20 -7.80
CA PHE A 32 11.39 -2.06 -6.89
C PHE A 32 10.13 -1.20 -6.83
N SER A 33 9.47 -0.98 -7.97
CA SER A 33 8.23 -0.19 -8.01
C SER A 33 7.07 -0.87 -7.28
N ALA A 34 7.00 -2.20 -7.30
CA ALA A 34 5.95 -2.97 -6.61
C ALA A 34 6.12 -2.92 -5.09
N ASN A 35 7.34 -3.13 -4.59
CA ASN A 35 7.64 -3.04 -3.16
C ASN A 35 7.45 -1.61 -2.63
N ALA A 36 7.84 -0.60 -3.39
CA ALA A 36 7.61 0.79 -3.03
C ALA A 36 6.11 1.11 -2.85
N LYS A 37 5.24 0.57 -3.71
CA LYS A 37 3.78 0.73 -3.55
C LYS A 37 3.26 0.04 -2.30
N VAL A 38 3.75 -1.16 -1.97
CA VAL A 38 3.35 -1.86 -0.74
C VAL A 38 3.74 -1.05 0.50
N HIS A 39 4.99 -0.60 0.58
CA HIS A 39 5.45 0.21 1.71
C HIS A 39 4.72 1.53 1.83
N ALA A 40 4.46 2.22 0.72
CA ALA A 40 3.67 3.44 0.71
C ALA A 40 2.22 3.19 1.16
N ALA A 41 1.62 2.06 0.77
CA ALA A 41 0.26 1.70 1.21
C ALA A 41 0.22 1.44 2.72
N GLN A 42 1.18 0.67 3.25
CA GLN A 42 1.32 0.40 4.69
C GLN A 42 1.50 1.69 5.49
N ALA A 43 2.41 2.56 5.05
CA ALA A 43 2.65 3.86 5.71
C ALA A 43 1.38 4.71 5.73
N ASN A 44 0.68 4.81 4.60
CA ASN A 44 -0.55 5.60 4.49
C ASN A 44 -1.70 5.02 5.35
N VAL A 45 -1.82 3.69 5.42
CA VAL A 45 -2.78 3.02 6.32
C VAL A 45 -2.46 3.36 7.78
N ASN A 46 -1.20 3.29 8.19
CA ASN A 46 -0.79 3.59 9.56
C ASN A 46 -1.04 5.05 9.93
N ILE A 47 -0.76 6.01 9.03
CA ILE A 47 -1.06 7.43 9.25
C ILE A 47 -2.55 7.66 9.54
N VAL A 48 -3.43 7.00 8.77
CA VAL A 48 -4.89 7.14 8.99
C VAL A 48 -5.31 6.46 10.29
N ARG A 49 -4.81 5.25 10.59
CA ARG A 49 -5.09 4.54 11.84
C ARG A 49 -4.66 5.36 13.06
N SER A 50 -3.47 5.94 13.06
CA SER A 50 -3.01 6.79 14.17
C SER A 50 -3.94 7.98 14.43
N LYS A 51 -4.54 8.57 13.38
CA LYS A 51 -5.53 9.65 13.55
C LYS A 51 -6.87 9.14 14.07
N ILE A 52 -7.30 7.96 13.67
CA ILE A 52 -8.49 7.31 14.24
C ILE A 52 -8.26 7.02 15.73
N ASP A 53 -7.11 6.47 16.10
CA ASP A 53 -6.76 6.14 17.48
C ASP A 53 -6.67 7.41 18.35
N GLU A 54 -6.13 8.51 17.81
CA GLU A 54 -6.10 9.82 18.48
C GLU A 54 -7.52 10.32 18.81
N VAL A 55 -8.45 10.23 17.84
CA VAL A 55 -9.85 10.63 18.05
C VAL A 55 -10.54 9.70 19.05
N ILE A 56 -10.31 8.39 18.97
CA ILE A 56 -10.86 7.42 19.94
C ILE A 56 -10.36 7.72 21.36
N ALA A 57 -9.09 8.09 21.51
CA ALA A 57 -8.52 8.43 22.81
C ALA A 57 -9.16 9.69 23.43
N ILE A 58 -9.59 10.64 22.60
CA ILE A 58 -10.22 11.91 23.03
C ILE A 58 -11.72 11.75 23.26
N GLU A 59 -12.44 11.12 22.31
CA GLU A 59 -13.90 11.05 22.31
C GLU A 59 -14.45 9.76 22.95
N GLY A 60 -13.60 8.77 23.19
CA GLY A 60 -13.98 7.45 23.70
C GLY A 60 -14.72 6.56 22.69
N LYS A 61 -14.81 6.97 21.43
CA LYS A 61 -15.53 6.24 20.36
C LYS A 61 -14.88 6.47 18.99
N PRO A 62 -15.03 5.53 18.04
CA PRO A 62 -14.57 5.75 16.68
C PRO A 62 -15.30 6.93 16.01
N PRO A 63 -14.60 7.74 15.19
CA PRO A 63 -15.23 8.81 14.45
C PRO A 63 -16.27 8.28 13.47
N THR A 64 -17.34 9.05 13.21
CA THR A 64 -18.37 8.64 12.25
C THR A 64 -17.89 8.69 10.79
N ALA A 65 -16.83 9.47 10.53
CA ALA A 65 -16.20 9.64 9.23
C ALA A 65 -14.70 9.93 9.38
N ILE A 66 -13.91 9.56 8.37
CA ILE A 66 -12.51 9.98 8.25
C ILE A 66 -12.46 11.40 7.69
N ASP A 67 -12.04 12.36 8.51
CA ASP A 67 -11.94 13.76 8.08
C ASP A 67 -10.62 14.00 7.32
N ALA A 68 -10.74 14.62 6.15
CA ALA A 68 -9.57 15.01 5.35
C ALA A 68 -8.75 16.11 6.03
N THR A 69 -9.33 16.92 6.93
CA THR A 69 -8.62 17.98 7.65
C THR A 69 -7.61 17.47 8.68
N TRP A 70 -7.67 16.19 9.06
CA TRP A 70 -6.69 15.57 9.96
C TRP A 70 -5.30 15.44 9.31
N PHE A 71 -5.23 15.59 7.99
CA PHE A 71 -4.04 15.31 7.19
C PHE A 71 -3.49 16.56 6.51
N ALA A 72 -2.19 16.55 6.25
CA ALA A 72 -1.53 17.61 5.52
C ALA A 72 -2.19 17.85 4.15
N GLY A 73 -2.37 19.12 3.78
CA GLY A 73 -3.02 19.50 2.53
C GLY A 73 -4.53 19.21 2.48
N ARG A 74 -5.16 18.89 3.62
CA ARG A 74 -6.60 18.60 3.74
C ARG A 74 -7.05 17.46 2.82
N LYS A 75 -6.20 16.44 2.69
CA LYS A 75 -6.40 15.28 1.80
C LYS A 75 -6.01 14.00 2.53
N ILE A 76 -6.89 13.00 2.45
CA ILE A 76 -6.58 11.66 2.95
C ILE A 76 -5.39 11.12 2.15
N PRO A 77 -4.35 10.55 2.81
CA PRO A 77 -3.23 9.93 2.13
C PRO A 77 -3.70 8.93 1.07
N LYS A 78 -3.18 9.07 -0.15
CA LYS A 78 -3.65 8.27 -1.30
C LYS A 78 -3.21 6.82 -1.17
N ASN A 79 -4.12 5.87 -1.41
CA ASN A 79 -3.72 4.49 -1.63
C ASN A 79 -2.94 4.39 -2.96
N PRO A 80 -1.66 3.95 -2.98
CA PRO A 80 -0.86 3.87 -4.20
C PRO A 80 -1.37 2.83 -5.22
N PHE A 81 -2.34 2.00 -4.82
CA PHE A 81 -3.07 1.09 -5.70
C PHE A 81 -4.34 1.71 -6.32
N ALA A 82 -4.74 2.91 -5.90
CA ALA A 82 -5.90 3.61 -6.44
C ALA A 82 -5.58 4.26 -7.79
N THR A 83 -6.50 4.09 -8.75
CA THR A 83 -6.41 4.65 -10.10
C THR A 83 -7.04 6.04 -10.24
N ALA A 84 -7.82 6.50 -9.26
CA ALA A 84 -8.53 7.78 -9.30
C ALA A 84 -7.83 8.91 -8.52
N SER A 85 -8.14 10.16 -8.87
CA SER A 85 -7.61 11.39 -8.25
C SER A 85 -8.49 11.98 -7.12
N ASP A 86 -9.80 11.67 -7.03
CA ASP A 86 -10.76 11.78 -5.88
C ASP A 86 -12.23 11.67 -6.40
N PRO A 87 -13.35 11.74 -5.62
CA PRO A 87 -13.58 11.73 -4.17
C PRO A 87 -14.53 10.59 -3.75
N ARG A 88 -13.97 9.51 -3.20
CA ARG A 88 -14.60 8.52 -2.32
C ARG A 88 -13.58 7.43 -2.01
N GLN A 89 -12.36 7.85 -1.66
CA GLN A 89 -11.30 6.90 -1.37
C GLN A 89 -11.68 5.96 -0.23
N VAL A 90 -12.50 6.42 0.71
CA VAL A 90 -12.95 5.64 1.86
C VAL A 90 -14.42 5.28 1.73
N GLN A 91 -14.73 3.99 1.69
CA GLN A 91 -16.07 3.50 1.96
C GLN A 91 -16.26 3.42 3.48
N GLN A 92 -17.20 4.20 4.00
CA GLN A 92 -17.55 4.21 5.42
C GLN A 92 -18.78 3.34 5.64
N VAL A 93 -18.72 2.40 6.57
CA VAL A 93 -19.80 1.45 6.87
C VAL A 93 -20.12 1.43 8.36
N SER A 94 -21.31 0.95 8.70
CA SER A 94 -21.66 0.42 10.04
C SER A 94 -21.88 -1.07 9.85
N GLY A 95 -20.81 -1.84 10.02
CA GLY A 95 -20.80 -3.29 9.81
C GLY A 95 -21.04 -4.10 11.09
N GLY A 96 -21.17 -3.45 12.24
CA GLY A 96 -21.12 -4.06 13.56
C GLY A 96 -19.69 -4.24 14.07
N ALA A 97 -19.55 -4.44 15.39
CA ALA A 97 -18.25 -4.50 16.06
C ALA A 97 -17.37 -5.69 15.63
N SER A 98 -17.99 -6.81 15.22
CA SER A 98 -17.29 -8.02 14.80
C SER A 98 -16.81 -8.01 13.35
N VAL A 99 -17.24 -7.03 12.55
CA VAL A 99 -16.79 -6.91 11.15
C VAL A 99 -15.53 -6.07 11.10
N THR A 100 -14.39 -6.73 10.88
CA THR A 100 -13.07 -6.08 10.86
C THR A 100 -12.50 -5.97 9.45
N GLU A 101 -13.12 -6.63 8.47
CA GLU A 101 -12.65 -6.67 7.09
C GLU A 101 -13.80 -6.40 6.11
N PRO A 102 -13.53 -5.74 4.97
CA PRO A 102 -14.52 -5.57 3.92
C PRO A 102 -14.83 -6.90 3.21
N SER A 103 -16.08 -7.06 2.79
CA SER A 103 -16.51 -8.15 1.89
C SER A 103 -15.81 -8.10 0.54
N ILE A 104 -15.33 -6.90 0.15
CA ILE A 104 -14.59 -6.69 -1.08
C ILE A 104 -13.21 -6.12 -0.71
N LYS A 105 -12.16 -6.90 -0.98
CA LYS A 105 -10.77 -6.55 -0.63
C LYS A 105 -10.03 -5.85 -1.75
N THR A 106 -10.63 -5.82 -2.92
CA THR A 106 -10.05 -5.23 -4.12
C THR A 106 -10.48 -3.79 -4.32
N VAL A 107 -9.66 -3.01 -5.03
CA VAL A 107 -10.02 -1.64 -5.43
C VAL A 107 -11.17 -1.72 -6.43
N GLU A 108 -12.29 -1.07 -6.11
CA GLU A 108 -13.46 -0.97 -6.99
C GLU A 108 -13.71 0.50 -7.36
N GLY A 109 -13.47 0.83 -8.62
CA GLY A 109 -13.63 2.20 -9.12
C GLY A 109 -12.80 3.20 -8.31
N ARG A 110 -13.49 4.07 -7.55
CA ARG A 110 -12.86 5.14 -6.74
C ARG A 110 -12.64 4.76 -5.28
N ILE A 111 -13.08 3.59 -4.85
CA ILE A 111 -13.01 3.14 -3.45
C ILE A 111 -11.72 2.35 -3.24
N ALA A 112 -10.82 2.93 -2.44
CA ALA A 112 -9.49 2.38 -2.19
C ALA A 112 -9.24 2.01 -0.73
N TYR A 113 -10.12 2.45 0.16
CA TYR A 113 -10.10 2.21 1.59
C TYR A 113 -11.49 1.83 2.05
N TRP A 114 -11.52 1.14 3.18
CA TRP A 114 -12.72 0.78 3.89
C TRP A 114 -12.54 1.13 5.36
N TYR A 115 -13.59 1.69 5.96
CA TYR A 115 -13.63 2.11 7.34
C TYR A 115 -14.93 1.67 8.00
N ASN A 116 -14.85 0.97 9.13
CA ASN A 116 -16.01 0.64 9.95
C ASN A 116 -16.09 1.55 11.15
N ARG A 117 -17.14 2.37 11.20
CA ARG A 117 -17.37 3.33 12.28
C ARG A 117 -17.82 2.68 13.60
N ASP A 118 -18.18 1.40 13.57
CA ASP A 118 -18.66 0.70 14.76
C ASP A 118 -17.50 0.16 15.63
N ASN A 119 -16.31 -0.02 15.06
CA ASN A 119 -15.12 -0.52 15.77
C ASN A 119 -13.82 0.21 15.44
N GLY A 120 -13.84 1.19 14.54
CA GLY A 120 -12.65 1.96 14.15
C GLY A 120 -11.73 1.25 13.15
N GLU A 121 -12.10 0.06 12.66
CA GLU A 121 -11.24 -0.71 11.77
C GLU A 121 -11.08 -0.02 10.41
N PHE A 122 -9.83 0.13 9.99
CA PHE A 122 -9.45 0.75 8.72
C PHE A 122 -8.60 -0.19 7.87
N ARG A 123 -8.96 -0.32 6.59
CA ARG A 123 -8.32 -1.24 5.63
C ARG A 123 -8.07 -0.57 4.29
N ALA A 124 -6.91 -0.83 3.69
CA ALA A 124 -6.63 -0.55 2.29
C ALA A 124 -7.06 -1.71 1.41
N ARG A 125 -7.75 -1.38 0.33
CA ARG A 125 -8.04 -2.30 -0.76
C ARG A 125 -6.80 -2.43 -1.66
N VAL A 126 -6.64 -3.59 -2.29
CA VAL A 126 -5.50 -3.92 -3.16
C VAL A 126 -5.96 -4.24 -4.58
N PRO A 127 -5.10 -4.22 -5.62
CA PRO A 127 -5.54 -4.63 -6.94
C PRO A 127 -5.70 -6.15 -7.01
N THR A 128 -6.61 -6.62 -7.86
CA THR A 128 -6.69 -8.04 -8.20
C THR A 128 -5.36 -8.50 -8.82
N ARG A 129 -4.86 -9.66 -8.36
CA ARG A 129 -3.66 -10.31 -8.89
C ARG A 129 -4.08 -11.52 -9.72
N GLY A 130 -3.12 -12.15 -10.41
CA GLY A 130 -3.37 -13.31 -11.28
C GLY A 130 -4.01 -14.53 -10.60
N SER A 131 -4.18 -14.52 -9.27
CA SER A 131 -4.97 -15.50 -8.53
C SER A 131 -5.58 -14.89 -7.26
N SER A 132 -6.62 -15.52 -6.72
CA SER A 132 -7.22 -15.15 -5.42
C SER A 132 -6.21 -15.26 -4.28
N ALA A 133 -5.34 -16.28 -4.29
CA ALA A 133 -4.28 -16.45 -3.31
C ALA A 133 -3.25 -15.31 -3.35
N ALA A 134 -2.82 -14.88 -4.55
CA ALA A 134 -1.90 -13.76 -4.69
C ALA A 134 -2.54 -12.42 -4.27
N THR A 135 -3.85 -12.27 -4.51
CA THR A 135 -4.60 -11.09 -4.07
C THR A 135 -4.74 -11.04 -2.55
N LEU A 136 -5.07 -12.19 -1.93
CA LEU A 136 -5.15 -12.35 -0.49
C LEU A 136 -3.81 -12.10 0.19
N ALA A 137 -2.72 -12.63 -0.35
CA ALA A 137 -1.37 -12.41 0.17
C ALA A 137 -0.98 -10.92 0.15
N LEU A 138 -1.28 -10.22 -0.95
CA LEU A 138 -1.04 -8.78 -1.04
C LEU A 138 -1.92 -7.99 -0.05
N TYR A 139 -3.19 -8.37 0.08
CA TYR A 139 -4.11 -7.74 1.04
C TYR A 139 -3.61 -7.91 2.48
N ASN A 140 -3.22 -9.13 2.85
CA ASN A 140 -2.65 -9.46 4.16
C ASN A 140 -1.38 -8.68 4.44
N LEU A 141 -0.48 -8.61 3.46
CA LEU A 141 0.76 -7.85 3.56
C LEU A 141 0.52 -6.35 3.78
N VAL A 142 -0.39 -5.74 3.01
CA VAL A 142 -0.66 -4.30 3.09
C VAL A 142 -1.37 -3.92 4.40
N ASN A 143 -2.29 -4.75 4.89
CA ASN A 143 -3.12 -4.43 6.04
C ASN A 143 -2.59 -4.97 7.37
N GLY A 144 -1.59 -5.86 7.35
CA GLY A 144 -1.10 -6.57 8.53
C GLY A 144 -2.07 -7.64 9.03
N THR A 145 -2.79 -8.31 8.12
CA THR A 145 -3.80 -9.33 8.44
C THR A 145 -3.31 -10.73 8.10
N GLN A 146 -4.00 -11.75 8.63
CA GLN A 146 -3.69 -13.16 8.39
C GLN A 146 -4.95 -13.93 7.95
N LEU A 147 -5.70 -13.35 7.02
CA LEU A 147 -6.93 -13.96 6.50
C LEU A 147 -6.61 -15.20 5.66
N THR A 148 -7.50 -16.17 5.65
CA THR A 148 -7.35 -17.42 4.89
C THR A 148 -8.20 -17.42 3.62
N SER A 149 -9.20 -16.53 3.52
CA SER A 149 -10.02 -16.33 2.35
C SER A 149 -10.31 -14.85 2.05
N LEU A 150 -10.56 -14.53 0.78
CA LEU A 150 -11.03 -13.19 0.38
C LEU A 150 -12.45 -12.89 0.89
N SER A 151 -13.22 -13.91 1.26
CA SER A 151 -14.57 -13.78 1.84
C SER A 151 -14.58 -13.46 3.33
N ASP A 152 -13.45 -13.59 4.04
CA ASP A 152 -13.40 -13.39 5.49
C ASP A 152 -13.72 -11.93 5.84
N THR A 153 -14.71 -11.71 6.70
CA THR A 153 -15.14 -10.38 7.16
C THR A 153 -14.74 -10.08 8.60
N ALA A 154 -14.19 -11.08 9.29
CA ALA A 154 -13.69 -11.00 10.66
C ALA A 154 -12.25 -11.50 10.71
N LYS A 155 -11.43 -10.88 11.56
CA LYS A 155 -10.08 -11.33 11.87
C LYS A 155 -10.14 -12.72 12.52
N PRO A 156 -9.24 -13.65 12.18
CA PRO A 156 -9.15 -14.92 12.88
C PRO A 156 -8.92 -14.69 14.38
N VAL A 157 -9.70 -15.40 15.20
CA VAL A 157 -9.55 -15.44 16.66
C VAL A 157 -8.12 -15.92 16.97
N GLY A 158 -7.29 -15.04 17.55
CA GLY A 158 -5.90 -15.36 17.96
C GLY A 158 -4.77 -14.56 17.31
N SER A 159 -5.05 -13.65 16.37
CA SER A 159 -3.99 -12.85 15.69
C SER A 159 -3.60 -11.54 16.41
N GLY A 160 -3.89 -11.43 17.71
CA GLY A 160 -3.47 -10.32 18.57
C GLY A 160 -2.08 -10.59 19.16
N GLY A 161 -1.06 -10.70 18.31
CA GLY A 161 0.33 -10.75 18.74
C GLY A 161 0.95 -9.37 18.61
N SER A 162 0.97 -8.61 19.70
CA SER A 162 1.83 -7.44 19.87
C SER A 162 3.27 -7.85 19.53
N ILE A 163 3.93 -7.14 18.61
CA ILE A 163 5.38 -7.23 18.50
C ILE A 163 5.91 -6.48 19.72
N GLU A 164 6.09 -7.22 20.80
CA GLU A 164 6.85 -6.78 21.97
C GLU A 164 8.31 -6.68 21.52
N ILE A 165 8.77 -5.45 21.30
CA ILE A 165 10.20 -5.19 21.09
C ILE A 165 10.83 -5.41 22.47
N GLU A 166 11.41 -6.59 22.69
CA GLU A 166 12.40 -6.80 23.75
C GLU A 166 13.52 -5.78 23.56
N LEU A 167 13.50 -4.71 24.35
CA LEU A 167 14.68 -3.92 24.64
C LEU A 167 15.47 -4.71 25.68
N GLY A 168 16.46 -5.47 25.19
CA GLY A 168 17.45 -6.14 26.02
C GLY A 168 18.17 -5.14 26.93
N GLY A 169 18.32 -5.54 28.20
CA GLY A 169 19.29 -4.96 29.13
C GLY A 169 20.70 -5.47 28.89
#